data_AF-A0A2N2ZEG3-F1
#
_entry.id   AF-A0A2N2ZEG3-F1
#
_cell.length_a   1.000
_cell.length_b   1.000
_cell.length_c   1.000
_cell.angle_alpha   90.00
_cell.angle_beta   90.00
_cell.angle_gamma   90.00
#
_symmetry.space_group_name_H-M   'P 1'
#
loop_
_entity.id
_entity.type
_entity.pdbx_description
1 polymer ?
#
loop_
_entity_poly.entity_id
_entity_poly.type
_entity_poly.pdbx_seq_one_letter_code
_entity_poly.pdbx_strand_id
1 'polypeptide(L)'
;LEIAQEDPIGFEDVATKFLEHFVYIAEALNQRSEDWTGSWDEEDGFFYDVLGLPDGRYIPLKVRSLVGLSTLFATLVVDKERLENLPDFKRRLFWFKKYQRKNAKHLVMDTFNEGGDMLLSLVPKDRLERVLKSLLSQEEFFSPYGIRAVSKIHETPYVVNIEGQDFGLSYEPAESTTSLFGGNSNWRGPIWMPMNFLLIQSLKELDRFYRGELHVSCPTDDANLCRLGGVASDISNNLIKIFERDENGKRPAHALHDIYEKDPYFKELILFYEYFHGDNGRGVGASHQTGWTGLVAELIACKLKTEKV
;
A
#
# COMPACT_ATOMS: atom_id res chain seq x y z
N LEU A 1 -18.31 9.98 7.38
CA LEU A 1 -18.84 10.95 6.40
C LEU A 1 -20.14 10.47 5.78
N GLU A 2 -20.23 9.23 5.29
CA GLU A 2 -21.47 8.71 4.68
C GLU A 2 -22.70 8.84 5.59
N ILE A 3 -22.63 8.32 6.82
CA ILE A 3 -23.73 8.41 7.79
C ILE A 3 -24.11 9.87 8.07
N ALA A 4 -23.13 10.78 8.08
CA ALA A 4 -23.38 12.19 8.34
C ALA A 4 -24.11 12.89 7.17
N GLN A 5 -24.07 12.35 5.95
CA GLN A 5 -24.89 12.86 4.84
C GLN A 5 -26.38 12.62 5.09
N GLU A 6 -26.73 11.51 5.76
CA GLU A 6 -28.12 11.13 6.06
C GLU A 6 -28.63 11.70 7.39
N ASP A 7 -27.75 11.78 8.40
CA ASP A 7 -28.03 12.39 9.71
C ASP A 7 -26.91 13.37 10.12
N PRO A 8 -26.90 14.60 9.57
CA PRO A 8 -25.88 15.59 9.89
C PRO A 8 -25.88 15.99 11.37
N ILE A 9 -27.06 16.06 11.99
CA ILE A 9 -27.24 16.51 13.38
C ILE A 9 -26.57 15.53 14.36
N GLY A 10 -26.72 14.23 14.13
CA GLY A 10 -26.14 13.20 14.99
C GLY A 10 -24.65 12.93 14.74
N PHE A 11 -24.18 13.11 13.51
CA PHE A 11 -22.89 12.52 13.08
C PHE A 11 -21.83 13.51 12.56
N GLU A 12 -22.12 14.79 12.35
CA GLU A 12 -21.07 15.76 11.96
C GLU A 12 -19.98 15.94 13.04
N ASP A 13 -20.37 15.96 14.32
CA ASP A 13 -19.43 16.02 15.44
C ASP A 13 -18.55 14.76 15.53
N VAL A 14 -19.14 13.59 15.26
CA VAL A 14 -18.41 12.31 15.22
C VAL A 14 -17.42 12.31 14.06
N ALA A 15 -17.83 12.78 12.87
CA ALA A 15 -16.95 12.91 11.72
C ALA A 15 -15.78 13.87 12.01
N THR A 16 -16.04 14.98 12.70
CA THR A 16 -15.00 15.92 13.15
C THR A 16 -14.02 15.21 14.07
N LYS A 17 -14.49 14.50 15.09
CA LYS A 17 -13.62 13.78 16.04
C LYS A 17 -12.67 12.81 15.33
N PHE A 18 -13.16 12.08 14.33
CA PHE A 18 -12.30 11.19 13.54
C PHE A 18 -11.30 11.95 12.67
N LEU A 19 -11.67 13.12 12.14
CA LEU A 19 -10.72 14.00 11.44
C LEU A 19 -9.61 14.47 12.38
N GLU A 20 -9.93 14.85 13.61
CA GLU A 20 -8.94 15.26 14.62
C GLU A 20 -7.94 14.13 14.90
N HIS A 21 -8.43 12.92 15.14
CA HIS A 21 -7.58 11.75 15.34
C HIS A 21 -6.72 11.45 14.11
N PHE A 22 -7.29 11.56 12.91
CA PHE A 22 -6.56 11.39 11.66
C PHE A 22 -5.38 12.37 11.57
N VAL A 23 -5.62 13.65 11.87
CA VAL A 23 -4.57 14.68 11.88
C VAL A 23 -3.47 14.35 12.89
N TYR A 24 -3.82 13.94 14.11
CA TYR A 24 -2.82 13.57 15.11
C TYR A 24 -1.98 12.35 14.71
N ILE A 25 -2.58 11.34 14.10
CA ILE A 25 -1.86 10.15 13.60
C ILE A 25 -0.91 10.56 12.47
N ALA A 26 -1.40 11.34 11.51
CA ALA A 26 -0.60 11.89 10.43
C ALA A 26 0.60 12.70 10.95
N GLU A 27 0.37 13.58 11.93
CA GLU A 27 1.43 14.36 12.55
C GLU A 27 2.46 13.47 13.25
N ALA A 28 2.03 12.50 14.06
CA ALA A 28 2.94 11.60 14.77
C ALA A 28 3.81 10.75 13.82
N LEU A 29 3.24 10.29 12.70
CA LEU A 29 3.95 9.55 11.66
C LEU A 29 5.00 10.40 10.95
N ASN A 30 4.70 11.68 10.70
CA ASN A 30 5.51 12.53 9.86
C ASN A 30 6.50 13.43 10.62
N GLN A 31 6.24 13.75 11.89
CA GLN A 31 7.04 14.68 12.66
C GLN A 31 8.34 14.05 13.18
N ARG A 32 9.39 14.87 13.18
CA ARG A 32 10.63 14.63 13.90
C ARG A 32 10.79 15.75 14.93
N SER A 33 10.81 15.43 16.21
CA SER A 33 11.14 16.34 17.30
C SER A 33 12.49 15.96 17.93
N GLU A 34 12.99 16.76 18.87
CA GLU A 34 14.23 16.47 19.61
C GLU A 34 14.14 15.13 20.38
N ASP A 35 12.94 14.75 20.83
CA ASP A 35 12.69 13.54 21.62
C ASP A 35 11.98 12.41 20.84
N TRP A 36 11.52 12.66 19.61
CA TRP A 36 10.76 11.69 18.80
C TRP A 36 11.23 11.69 17.35
N THR A 37 11.80 10.57 16.92
CA THR A 37 11.96 10.26 15.51
C THR A 37 10.69 9.55 15.05
N GLY A 38 9.78 10.27 14.36
CA GLY A 38 8.65 9.63 13.70
C GLY A 38 9.08 8.55 12.72
N SER A 39 8.11 7.86 12.13
CA SER A 39 8.38 6.72 11.24
C SER A 39 9.12 7.11 9.95
N TRP A 40 9.05 8.38 9.53
CA TRP A 40 9.70 8.81 8.29
C TRP A 40 11.22 8.96 8.43
N ASP A 41 11.96 8.27 7.57
CA ASP A 41 13.40 8.43 7.40
C ASP A 41 13.71 9.36 6.20
N GLU A 42 14.35 10.49 6.49
CA GLU A 42 14.66 11.51 5.50
C GLU A 42 15.79 11.13 4.55
N GLU A 43 16.63 10.15 4.88
CA GLU A 43 17.71 9.69 4.01
C GLU A 43 17.15 8.69 3.00
N ASP A 44 16.45 7.68 3.50
CA ASP A 44 15.89 6.60 2.70
C ASP A 44 14.63 7.01 1.93
N GLY A 45 13.90 8.01 2.43
CA GLY A 45 12.61 8.40 1.85
C GLY A 45 11.53 7.34 2.05
N PHE A 46 11.51 6.71 3.23
CA PHE A 46 10.63 5.59 3.53
C PHE A 46 10.14 5.64 4.99
N PHE A 47 9.02 4.96 5.27
CA PHE A 47 8.47 4.84 6.63
C PHE A 47 8.89 3.53 7.29
N TYR A 48 9.38 3.61 8.53
CA TYR A 48 9.84 2.47 9.32
C TYR A 48 9.13 2.40 10.67
N ASP A 49 9.08 1.18 11.22
CA ASP A 49 8.73 0.99 12.62
C ASP A 49 9.84 1.52 13.51
N VAL A 50 9.46 2.00 14.70
CA VAL A 50 10.38 2.56 15.68
C VAL A 50 10.24 1.77 16.97
N LEU A 51 11.32 1.15 17.41
CA LEU A 51 11.39 0.45 18.70
C LEU A 51 11.69 1.45 19.81
N GLY A 52 10.77 1.62 20.76
CA GLY A 52 11.01 2.38 21.99
C GLY A 52 11.63 1.50 23.07
N LEU A 53 12.76 1.95 23.62
CA LEU A 53 13.47 1.27 24.69
C LEU A 53 13.07 1.82 26.08
N PRO A 54 13.22 1.03 27.16
CA PRO A 54 12.88 1.46 28.53
C PRO A 54 13.64 2.71 29.01
N ASP A 55 14.80 3.01 28.42
CA ASP A 55 15.62 4.18 28.75
C ASP A 55 15.26 5.44 27.95
N GLY A 56 14.17 5.38 27.16
CA GLY A 56 13.69 6.49 26.34
C GLY A 56 14.38 6.64 24.99
N ARG A 57 15.34 5.76 24.66
CA ARG A 57 15.92 5.72 23.31
C ARG A 57 14.96 5.09 22.31
N TYR A 58 15.10 5.52 21.06
CA TYR A 58 14.36 4.97 19.93
C TYR A 58 15.32 4.38 18.90
N ILE A 59 14.99 3.20 18.39
CA ILE A 59 15.73 2.53 17.33
C ILE A 59 14.81 2.37 16.12
N PRO A 60 15.06 3.07 14.99
CA PRO A 60 14.34 2.82 13.76
C PRO A 60 14.71 1.43 13.21
N LEU A 61 13.71 0.62 12.92
CA LEU A 61 13.89 -0.68 12.29
C LEU A 61 13.85 -0.49 10.78
N LYS A 62 15.03 -0.33 10.14
CA LYS A 62 15.18 -0.01 8.71
C LYS A 62 14.84 -1.17 7.76
N VAL A 63 13.68 -1.77 7.97
CA VAL A 63 13.08 -2.80 7.12
C VAL A 63 12.06 -2.14 6.20
N ARG A 64 12.39 -2.07 4.91
CA ARG A 64 11.44 -1.68 3.87
C ARG A 64 10.44 -2.81 3.64
N SER A 65 9.25 -2.68 4.25
CA SER A 65 8.16 -3.66 4.15
C SER A 65 6.83 -3.01 3.77
N LEU A 66 5.82 -3.84 3.54
CA LEU A 66 4.44 -3.39 3.37
C LEU A 66 3.91 -2.58 4.55
N VAL A 67 4.48 -2.72 5.76
CA VAL A 67 4.08 -1.88 6.91
C VAL A 67 4.37 -0.41 6.60
N GLY A 68 5.56 -0.09 6.09
CA GLY A 68 5.89 1.28 5.66
C GLY A 68 5.01 1.76 4.51
N LEU A 69 4.71 0.87 3.55
CA LEU A 69 3.80 1.18 2.43
C LEU A 69 2.34 1.34 2.85
N SER A 70 1.93 0.73 3.96
CA SER A 70 0.53 0.79 4.44
C SER A 70 0.11 2.21 4.85
N THR A 71 1.07 3.11 5.07
CA THR A 71 0.82 4.55 5.25
C THR A 71 0.06 5.16 4.07
N LEU A 72 0.20 4.60 2.86
CA LEU A 72 -0.52 5.04 1.67
C LEU A 72 -2.01 4.68 1.70
N PHE A 73 -2.40 3.66 2.48
CA PHE A 73 -3.76 3.10 2.47
C PHE A 73 -4.80 4.06 3.00
N ALA A 74 -4.43 4.88 3.99
CA ALA A 74 -5.27 5.91 4.58
C ALA A 74 -5.28 7.16 3.68
N THR A 75 -5.84 7.00 2.49
CA THR A 75 -6.08 8.06 1.53
C THR A 75 -7.57 8.13 1.20
N LEU A 76 -8.14 9.33 1.34
CA LEU A 76 -9.54 9.61 1.06
C LEU A 76 -9.68 10.97 0.39
N VAL A 77 -10.39 11.00 -0.74
CA VAL A 77 -10.83 12.24 -1.39
C VAL A 77 -12.28 12.48 -1.01
N VAL A 78 -12.51 13.56 -0.27
CA VAL A 78 -13.85 14.07 0.03
C VAL A 78 -14.23 15.06 -1.07
N ASP A 79 -15.22 14.69 -1.87
CA ASP A 79 -15.71 15.56 -2.92
C ASP A 79 -16.34 16.84 -2.36
N LYS A 80 -16.31 17.89 -3.19
CA LYS A 80 -16.87 19.20 -2.85
C LYS A 80 -18.33 19.12 -2.41
N GLU A 81 -19.15 18.32 -3.08
CA GLU A 81 -20.59 18.22 -2.81
C GLU A 81 -20.88 17.68 -1.41
N ARG A 82 -20.20 16.60 -1.01
CA ARG A 82 -20.29 16.04 0.34
C ARG A 82 -19.81 17.03 1.40
N LEU A 83 -18.80 17.84 1.12
CA LEU A 83 -18.36 18.90 2.04
C LEU A 83 -19.40 20.01 2.15
N GLU A 84 -20.08 20.37 1.06
CA GLU A 84 -21.15 21.38 1.07
C GLU A 84 -22.37 20.95 1.87
N ASN A 85 -22.67 19.65 1.89
CA ASN A 85 -23.73 19.07 2.71
C ASN A 85 -23.41 18.99 4.21
N LEU A 86 -22.14 19.18 4.61
CA LEU A 86 -21.69 19.08 6.02
C LEU A 86 -21.00 20.38 6.48
N PRO A 87 -21.75 21.47 6.69
CA PRO A 87 -21.19 22.81 6.90
C PRO A 87 -20.37 22.93 8.19
N ASP A 88 -20.73 22.23 9.27
CA ASP A 88 -19.98 22.30 10.53
C ASP A 88 -18.67 21.52 10.42
N PHE A 89 -18.73 20.32 9.84
CA PHE A 89 -17.54 19.54 9.50
C PHE A 89 -16.60 20.32 8.58
N LYS A 90 -17.12 20.89 7.48
CA LYS A 90 -16.36 21.71 6.52
C LYS A 90 -15.65 22.85 7.23
N ARG A 91 -16.36 23.61 8.08
CA ARG A 91 -15.78 24.72 8.86
C ARG A 91 -14.59 24.27 9.69
N ARG A 92 -14.71 23.16 10.43
CA ARG A 92 -13.65 22.65 11.30
C ARG A 92 -12.48 22.08 10.49
N LEU A 93 -12.76 21.40 9.38
CA LEU A 93 -11.74 20.90 8.47
C LEU A 93 -10.86 22.05 7.92
N PHE A 94 -11.48 23.14 7.44
CA PHE A 94 -10.73 24.30 6.96
C PHE A 94 -9.97 25.01 8.08
N TRP A 95 -10.49 25.01 9.30
CA TRP A 95 -9.76 25.51 10.47
C TRP A 95 -8.49 24.67 10.73
N PHE A 96 -8.59 23.33 10.74
CA PHE A 96 -7.44 22.44 10.90
C PHE A 96 -6.41 22.61 9.79
N LYS A 97 -6.87 22.76 8.54
CA LYS A 97 -5.98 23.00 7.41
C LYS A 97 -5.17 24.28 7.57
N LYS A 98 -5.83 25.36 8.03
CA LYS A 98 -5.15 26.64 8.32
C LYS A 98 -4.20 26.51 9.50
N TYR A 99 -4.58 25.76 10.53
CA TYR A 99 -3.73 25.46 11.68
C TYR A 99 -2.46 24.70 11.27
N GLN A 100 -2.59 23.63 10.48
CA GLN A 100 -1.44 22.89 9.95
C GLN A 100 -0.53 23.76 9.10
N ARG A 101 -1.07 24.56 8.17
CA ARG A 101 -0.25 25.49 7.37
C ARG A 101 0.57 26.47 8.22
N LYS A 102 0.08 26.82 9.42
CA LYS A 102 0.77 27.74 10.33
C LYS A 102 1.78 27.06 11.25
N ASN A 103 1.51 25.81 11.66
CA ASN A 103 2.23 25.16 12.76
C ASN A 103 2.92 23.84 12.39
N ALA A 104 2.57 23.22 11.26
CA ALA A 104 3.10 21.93 10.81
C ALA A 104 3.91 22.09 9.52
N LYS A 105 5.02 21.33 9.42
CA LYS A 105 5.84 21.28 8.19
C LYS A 105 5.31 20.27 7.15
N HIS A 106 4.34 19.43 7.53
CA HIS A 106 3.84 18.32 6.71
C HIS A 106 2.32 18.43 6.55
N LEU A 107 1.88 18.90 5.38
CA LEU A 107 0.46 19.02 5.06
C LEU A 107 -0.10 17.64 4.70
N VAL A 108 -0.94 17.10 5.57
CA VAL A 108 -1.65 15.83 5.38
C VAL A 108 -3.08 16.02 4.85
N MET A 109 -3.44 17.28 4.63
CA MET A 109 -4.67 17.70 3.97
C MET A 109 -4.34 18.65 2.83
N ASP A 110 -4.84 18.36 1.64
CA ASP A 110 -4.60 19.20 0.47
C ASP A 110 -5.89 19.47 -0.33
N THR A 111 -5.88 20.56 -1.09
CA THR A 111 -6.92 20.86 -2.08
C THR A 111 -6.28 21.17 -3.40
N PHE A 112 -6.78 20.54 -4.45
CA PHE A 112 -6.33 20.80 -5.81
C PHE A 112 -6.59 22.26 -6.24
N ASN A 113 -7.74 22.82 -5.85
CA ASN A 113 -8.10 24.23 -6.03
C ASN A 113 -8.90 24.76 -4.82
N GLU A 114 -8.92 26.08 -4.63
CA GLU A 114 -9.69 26.68 -3.53
C GLU A 114 -11.17 26.31 -3.65
N GLY A 115 -11.69 25.63 -2.62
CA GLY A 115 -13.09 25.22 -2.56
C GLY A 115 -13.47 23.98 -3.37
N GLY A 116 -12.52 23.24 -3.94
CA GLY A 116 -12.77 21.94 -4.56
C GLY A 116 -12.61 20.75 -3.61
N ASP A 117 -12.38 19.58 -4.19
CA ASP A 117 -12.22 18.32 -3.46
C ASP A 117 -11.05 18.39 -2.47
N MET A 118 -11.20 17.69 -1.36
CA MET A 118 -10.23 17.63 -0.27
C MET A 118 -9.57 16.26 -0.22
N LEU A 119 -8.24 16.23 -0.29
CA LEU A 119 -7.47 15.03 0.02
C LEU A 119 -7.20 14.98 1.52
N LEU A 120 -7.51 13.84 2.13
CA LEU A 120 -6.98 13.42 3.42
C LEU A 120 -6.00 12.27 3.14
N SER A 121 -4.70 12.47 3.39
CA SER A 121 -3.69 11.41 3.23
C SER A 121 -2.64 11.49 4.33
N LEU A 122 -2.24 10.35 4.89
CA LEU A 122 -1.17 10.32 5.90
C LEU A 122 0.18 10.73 5.32
N VAL A 123 0.35 10.66 3.99
CA VAL A 123 1.64 10.90 3.33
C VAL A 123 1.58 12.19 2.52
N PRO A 124 2.35 13.23 2.89
CA PRO A 124 2.50 14.44 2.08
C PRO A 124 3.00 14.15 0.67
N LYS A 125 2.67 15.00 -0.31
CA LYS A 125 2.99 14.80 -1.73
C LYS A 125 4.48 14.53 -1.99
N ASP A 126 5.37 15.31 -1.39
CA ASP A 126 6.82 15.17 -1.54
C ASP A 126 7.33 13.82 -1.02
N ARG A 127 6.77 13.33 0.08
CA ARG A 127 7.08 12.01 0.64
C ARG A 127 6.47 10.89 -0.18
N LEU A 128 5.26 11.08 -0.70
CA LEU A 128 4.60 10.14 -1.62
C LEU A 128 5.49 9.89 -2.84
N GLU A 129 5.98 10.93 -3.50
CA GLU A 129 6.88 10.82 -4.66
C GLU A 129 8.16 10.03 -4.32
N ARG A 130 8.69 10.16 -3.11
CA ARG A 130 9.87 9.41 -2.64
C ARG A 130 9.56 7.94 -2.35
N VAL A 131 8.45 7.65 -1.65
CA VAL A 131 8.02 6.27 -1.38
C VAL A 131 7.75 5.52 -2.69
N LEU A 132 7.12 6.18 -3.66
CA LEU A 132 6.81 5.57 -4.97
C LEU A 132 8.05 5.11 -5.73
N LYS A 133 9.23 5.74 -5.54
CA LYS A 133 10.48 5.26 -6.13
C LYS A 133 10.86 3.87 -5.63
N SER A 134 10.76 3.63 -4.33
CA SER A 134 11.02 2.30 -3.78
C SER A 134 9.92 1.31 -4.19
N LEU A 135 8.65 1.73 -4.13
CA LEU A 135 7.50 0.89 -4.47
C LEU A 135 7.56 0.35 -5.90
N LEU A 136 7.98 1.21 -6.85
CA LEU A 136 7.96 0.92 -8.28
C LEU A 136 9.32 0.45 -8.81
N SER A 137 10.31 0.28 -7.94
CA SER A 137 11.61 -0.31 -8.30
C SER A 137 11.52 -1.83 -8.36
N GLN A 138 12.01 -2.40 -9.48
CA GLN A 138 12.03 -3.86 -9.69
C GLN A 138 13.02 -4.57 -8.76
N GLU A 139 14.10 -3.87 -8.39
CA GLU A 139 15.11 -4.31 -7.42
C GLU A 139 14.62 -4.21 -5.96
N GLU A 140 13.42 -3.64 -5.77
CA GLU A 140 12.78 -3.50 -4.47
C GLU A 140 11.45 -4.26 -4.45
N PHE A 141 10.34 -3.53 -4.57
CA PHE A 141 9.01 -4.06 -4.36
C PHE A 141 8.30 -4.51 -5.64
N PHE A 142 8.63 -3.93 -6.79
CA PHE A 142 7.86 -4.07 -8.03
C PHE A 142 8.17 -5.38 -8.76
N SER A 143 7.42 -6.42 -8.42
CA SER A 143 7.50 -7.73 -9.05
C SER A 143 6.69 -7.78 -10.35
N PRO A 144 7.08 -8.63 -11.32
CA PRO A 144 6.24 -8.97 -12.47
C PRO A 144 4.86 -9.54 -12.12
N TYR A 145 4.63 -9.85 -10.83
CA TYR A 145 3.40 -10.45 -10.31
C TYR A 145 2.69 -9.58 -9.25
N GLY A 146 3.19 -8.38 -8.94
CA GLY A 146 2.59 -7.47 -7.97
C GLY A 146 3.62 -6.75 -7.10
N ILE A 147 3.24 -6.36 -5.89
CA ILE A 147 4.10 -5.73 -4.88
C ILE A 147 4.49 -6.76 -3.82
N ARG A 148 5.79 -6.94 -3.62
CA ARG A 148 6.38 -7.83 -2.60
C ARG A 148 6.09 -7.33 -1.18
N ALA A 149 6.00 -8.26 -0.22
CA ALA A 149 5.76 -7.89 1.17
C ALA A 149 6.94 -7.22 1.87
N VAL A 150 8.16 -7.53 1.44
CA VAL A 150 9.42 -6.92 1.85
C VAL A 150 10.23 -6.61 0.59
N SER A 151 10.92 -5.48 0.60
CA SER A 151 11.78 -5.06 -0.50
C SER A 151 12.87 -6.08 -0.74
N LYS A 152 13.13 -6.41 -2.00
CA LYS A 152 14.16 -7.37 -2.42
C LYS A 152 15.58 -6.92 -2.03
N ILE A 153 15.81 -5.65 -1.67
CA ILE A 153 17.09 -5.20 -1.10
C ILE A 153 17.50 -6.01 0.14
N HIS A 154 16.52 -6.57 0.87
CA HIS A 154 16.75 -7.41 2.05
C HIS A 154 17.19 -8.83 1.70
N GLU A 155 17.47 -9.14 0.43
CA GLU A 155 18.32 -10.29 0.07
C GLU A 155 19.69 -10.17 0.76
N THR A 156 20.19 -8.94 0.91
CA THR A 156 21.21 -8.64 1.92
C THR A 156 20.50 -8.46 3.27
N PRO A 157 20.71 -9.34 4.27
CA PRO A 157 19.91 -9.32 5.49
C PRO A 157 20.03 -8.02 6.27
N TYR A 158 18.91 -7.51 6.75
CA TYR A 158 18.88 -6.44 7.75
C TYR A 158 19.19 -7.01 9.13
N VAL A 159 20.10 -6.39 9.86
CA VAL A 159 20.49 -6.78 11.22
C VAL A 159 20.52 -5.55 12.14
N VAL A 160 19.98 -5.70 13.34
CA VAL A 160 20.03 -4.71 14.42
C VAL A 160 20.49 -5.39 15.70
N ASN A 161 21.46 -4.79 16.40
CA ASN A 161 21.92 -5.26 17.70
C ASN A 161 21.10 -4.59 18.81
N ILE A 162 20.44 -5.41 19.63
CA ILE A 162 19.64 -4.96 20.79
C ILE A 162 20.18 -5.70 22.01
N GLU A 163 20.73 -4.94 22.97
CA GLU A 163 21.28 -5.48 24.22
C GLU A 163 22.29 -6.64 23.99
N GLY A 164 23.14 -6.52 22.96
CA GLY A 164 24.16 -7.52 22.63
C GLY A 164 23.66 -8.73 21.85
N GLN A 165 22.39 -8.74 21.43
CA GLN A 165 21.82 -9.78 20.56
C GLN A 165 21.47 -9.23 19.19
N ASP A 166 21.82 -9.96 18.14
CA ASP A 166 21.49 -9.61 16.78
C ASP A 166 20.09 -10.12 16.40
N PHE A 167 19.22 -9.20 16.00
CA PHE A 167 17.91 -9.47 15.44
C PHE A 167 17.88 -9.03 13.98
N GLY A 168 17.09 -9.69 13.14
CA GLY A 168 17.08 -9.35 11.73
C GLY A 168 16.09 -10.14 10.90
N LEU A 169 16.10 -9.84 9.61
CA LEU A 169 15.36 -10.60 8.61
C LEU A 169 16.06 -10.54 7.26
N SER A 170 15.70 -11.51 6.42
CA SER A 170 16.07 -11.56 5.02
C SER A 170 14.81 -11.57 4.16
N TYR A 171 14.94 -11.16 2.90
CA TYR A 171 13.93 -11.38 1.89
C TYR A 171 13.76 -12.88 1.64
N GLU A 172 12.53 -13.35 1.82
CA GLU A 172 12.12 -14.73 1.63
C GLU A 172 10.88 -14.72 0.72
N PRO A 173 11.04 -15.02 -0.57
CA PRO A 173 9.97 -14.77 -1.52
C PRO A 173 8.83 -15.79 -1.45
N ALA A 174 8.96 -16.87 -0.67
CA ALA A 174 8.02 -17.98 -0.61
C ALA A 174 7.75 -18.43 0.84
N GLU A 175 7.85 -19.72 1.15
CA GLU A 175 7.70 -20.26 2.51
C GLU A 175 8.75 -19.66 3.46
N SER A 176 8.42 -19.56 4.75
CA SER A 176 9.35 -19.04 5.75
C SER A 176 10.48 -20.03 5.98
N THR A 177 11.72 -19.54 6.10
CA THR A 177 12.86 -20.41 6.49
C THR A 177 12.91 -20.69 8.00
N THR A 178 12.06 -20.02 8.78
CA THR A 178 11.97 -20.17 10.24
C THR A 178 10.63 -20.75 10.65
N SER A 179 10.62 -21.46 11.79
CA SER A 179 9.40 -22.07 12.35
C SER A 179 8.45 -21.08 13.04
N LEU A 180 8.78 -19.79 13.07
CA LEU A 180 7.88 -18.76 13.59
C LEU A 180 6.55 -18.80 12.82
N PHE A 181 5.44 -18.73 13.55
CA PHE A 181 4.08 -18.80 13.01
C PHE A 181 3.79 -20.05 12.14
N GLY A 182 4.48 -21.17 12.39
CA GLY A 182 4.20 -22.45 11.74
C GLY A 182 4.86 -22.65 10.37
N GLY A 183 5.79 -21.76 9.96
CA GLY A 183 6.66 -21.93 8.79
C GLY A 183 5.99 -21.78 7.41
N ASN A 184 4.68 -22.04 7.32
CA ASN A 184 3.92 -22.02 6.07
C ASN A 184 3.20 -20.70 5.78
N SER A 185 3.27 -19.70 6.66
CA SER A 185 2.77 -18.34 6.41
C SER A 185 3.93 -17.37 6.52
N ASN A 186 4.13 -16.55 5.49
CA ASN A 186 5.30 -15.69 5.38
C ASN A 186 4.95 -14.30 4.84
N TRP A 187 5.47 -13.28 5.51
CA TRP A 187 5.31 -11.85 5.16
C TRP A 187 6.63 -11.22 4.75
N ARG A 188 7.72 -11.99 4.63
CA ARG A 188 9.08 -11.48 4.40
C ARG A 188 9.49 -11.41 2.94
N GLY A 189 8.52 -11.28 2.03
CA GLY A 189 8.81 -11.24 0.60
C GLY A 189 7.66 -11.61 -0.33
N PRO A 190 6.73 -12.53 0.03
CA PRO A 190 5.69 -12.94 -0.89
C PRO A 190 4.72 -11.82 -1.26
N ILE A 191 3.97 -12.02 -2.33
CA ILE A 191 2.90 -11.14 -2.79
C ILE A 191 1.59 -11.54 -2.13
N TRP A 192 0.98 -10.59 -1.45
CA TRP A 192 -0.31 -10.74 -0.80
C TRP A 192 -1.38 -9.95 -1.54
N MET A 193 -2.38 -10.66 -2.08
CA MET A 193 -3.50 -10.07 -2.82
C MET A 193 -4.21 -8.92 -2.08
N PRO A 194 -4.61 -9.05 -0.79
CA PRO A 194 -5.34 -7.98 -0.11
C PRO A 194 -4.53 -6.69 0.04
N MET A 195 -3.23 -6.81 0.35
CA MET A 195 -2.36 -5.65 0.53
C MET A 195 -2.14 -4.91 -0.79
N ASN A 196 -1.93 -5.67 -1.87
CA ASN A 196 -1.84 -5.12 -3.21
C ASN A 196 -3.14 -4.45 -3.65
N PHE A 197 -4.29 -5.06 -3.34
CA PHE A 197 -5.59 -4.49 -3.65
C PHE A 197 -5.80 -3.14 -2.95
N LEU A 198 -5.49 -3.03 -1.65
CA LEU A 198 -5.59 -1.77 -0.91
C LEU A 198 -4.68 -0.69 -1.53
N LEU A 199 -3.45 -1.05 -1.86
CA LEU A 199 -2.52 -0.14 -2.55
C LEU A 199 -3.09 0.36 -3.88
N ILE A 200 -3.64 -0.54 -4.71
CA ILE A 200 -4.28 -0.19 -5.98
C ILE A 200 -5.42 0.81 -5.75
N GLN A 201 -6.25 0.60 -4.73
CA GLN A 201 -7.34 1.54 -4.40
C GLN A 201 -6.78 2.91 -4.00
N SER A 202 -5.73 2.96 -3.18
CA SER A 202 -5.09 4.21 -2.79
C SER A 202 -4.48 4.95 -3.97
N LEU A 203 -3.81 4.25 -4.88
CA LEU A 203 -3.26 4.85 -6.10
C LEU A 203 -4.36 5.42 -7.01
N LYS A 204 -5.49 4.72 -7.16
CA LYS A 204 -6.66 5.23 -7.89
C LYS A 204 -7.27 6.47 -7.22
N GLU A 205 -7.36 6.48 -5.90
CA GLU A 205 -7.88 7.60 -5.12
C GLU A 205 -6.97 8.84 -5.23
N LEU A 206 -5.65 8.64 -5.17
CA LEU A 206 -4.65 9.69 -5.41
C LEU A 206 -4.71 10.19 -6.86
N ASP A 207 -4.81 9.30 -7.84
CA ASP A 207 -4.94 9.67 -9.26
C ASP A 207 -6.21 10.52 -9.51
N ARG A 208 -7.33 10.16 -8.84
CA ARG A 208 -8.57 10.94 -8.84
C ARG A 208 -8.34 12.34 -8.29
N PHE A 209 -7.67 12.46 -7.15
CA PHE A 209 -7.36 13.75 -6.53
C PHE A 209 -6.50 14.64 -7.43
N TYR A 210 -5.39 14.08 -7.93
CA TYR A 210 -4.45 14.80 -8.79
C TYR A 210 -4.93 14.94 -10.24
N ARG A 211 -6.11 14.40 -10.58
CA ARG A 211 -6.72 14.47 -11.92
C ARG A 211 -5.81 13.95 -13.03
N GLY A 212 -4.97 12.97 -12.70
CA GLY A 212 -3.96 12.42 -13.60
C GLY A 212 -2.76 13.34 -13.89
N GLU A 213 -2.59 14.45 -13.17
CA GLU A 213 -1.46 15.37 -13.38
C GLU A 213 -0.18 14.91 -12.67
N LEU A 214 -0.30 14.13 -11.59
CA LEU A 214 0.87 13.56 -10.91
C LEU A 214 1.38 12.33 -11.67
N HIS A 215 2.57 12.48 -12.27
CA HIS A 215 3.26 11.45 -13.03
C HIS A 215 4.49 10.96 -12.28
N VAL A 216 4.75 9.65 -12.36
CA VAL A 216 5.92 9.00 -11.76
C VAL A 216 6.54 8.02 -12.75
N SER A 217 7.83 7.74 -12.59
CA SER A 217 8.53 6.72 -13.35
C SER A 217 8.03 5.33 -12.92
N CYS A 218 7.58 4.51 -13.87
CA CYS A 218 7.06 3.16 -13.61
C CYS A 218 7.41 2.19 -14.76
N PRO A 219 8.25 1.17 -14.51
CA PRO A 219 9.10 0.97 -13.34
C PRO A 219 9.98 2.18 -12.98
N THR A 220 10.45 2.25 -11.73
CA THR A 220 11.42 3.27 -11.33
C THR A 220 12.70 3.16 -12.16
N ASP A 221 13.26 4.31 -12.52
CA ASP A 221 14.42 4.51 -13.39
C ASP A 221 14.19 4.27 -14.89
N ASP A 222 12.98 3.85 -15.28
CA ASP A 222 12.56 3.90 -16.68
C ASP A 222 12.16 5.33 -17.07
N ALA A 223 12.42 5.69 -18.33
CA ALA A 223 11.96 6.96 -18.92
C ALA A 223 10.43 7.03 -19.10
N ASN A 224 9.71 5.97 -18.73
CA ASN A 224 8.27 5.87 -18.86
C ASN A 224 7.58 6.58 -17.67
N LEU A 225 6.93 7.72 -17.95
CA LEU A 225 6.15 8.46 -16.98
C LEU A 225 4.68 8.01 -17.04
N CYS A 226 4.22 7.40 -15.95
CA CYS A 226 2.85 6.97 -15.78
C CYS A 226 2.13 7.86 -14.76
N ARG A 227 0.88 8.25 -15.05
CA ARG A 227 -0.04 8.72 -14.01
C ARG A 227 -0.31 7.60 -13.00
N LEU A 228 -0.70 7.95 -11.78
CA LEU A 228 -0.95 6.96 -10.71
C LEU A 228 -2.04 5.93 -11.07
N GLY A 229 -3.03 6.29 -11.88
CA GLY A 229 -4.04 5.36 -12.38
C GLY A 229 -3.48 4.32 -13.37
N GLY A 230 -2.45 4.70 -14.13
CA GLY A 230 -1.69 3.78 -14.98
C GLY A 230 -0.88 2.79 -14.14
N VAL A 231 -0.16 3.30 -13.13
CA VAL A 231 0.55 2.46 -12.15
C VAL A 231 -0.38 1.46 -11.47
N ALA A 232 -1.57 1.89 -11.04
CA ALA A 232 -2.58 1.02 -10.46
C ALA A 232 -3.04 -0.07 -11.42
N SER A 233 -3.13 0.25 -12.72
CA SER A 233 -3.49 -0.71 -13.77
C SER A 233 -2.37 -1.73 -14.02
N ASP A 234 -1.10 -1.29 -14.02
CA ASP A 234 0.05 -2.17 -14.18
C ASP A 234 0.16 -3.18 -13.04
N ILE A 235 0.04 -2.73 -11.78
CA ILE A 235 0.02 -3.63 -10.62
C ILE A 235 -1.17 -4.60 -10.72
N SER A 236 -2.35 -4.12 -11.13
CA SER A 236 -3.53 -4.96 -11.32
C SER A 236 -3.28 -6.06 -12.37
N ASN A 237 -2.70 -5.69 -13.51
CA ASN A 237 -2.36 -6.63 -14.58
C ASN A 237 -1.33 -7.67 -14.14
N ASN A 238 -0.31 -7.26 -13.38
CA ASN A 238 0.67 -8.18 -12.81
C ASN A 238 0.02 -9.21 -11.87
N LEU A 239 -0.95 -8.80 -11.04
CA LEU A 239 -1.69 -9.71 -10.17
C LEU A 239 -2.63 -10.64 -10.94
N ILE A 240 -3.28 -10.14 -12.00
CA ILE A 240 -4.15 -10.97 -12.87
C ILE A 240 -3.30 -12.03 -13.59
N LYS A 241 -2.10 -11.65 -14.06
CA LYS A 241 -1.15 -12.52 -14.78
C LYS A 241 -0.78 -13.77 -13.98
N ILE A 242 -0.78 -13.71 -12.64
CA ILE A 242 -0.58 -14.88 -11.76
C ILE A 242 -1.52 -16.04 -12.13
N PHE A 243 -2.74 -15.71 -12.54
CA PHE A 243 -3.79 -16.66 -12.86
C PHE A 243 -3.95 -16.89 -14.35
N GLU A 244 -3.28 -16.16 -15.24
CA GLU A 244 -3.40 -16.32 -16.69
C GLU A 244 -2.48 -17.44 -17.20
N ARG A 245 -2.84 -18.05 -18.35
CA ARG A 245 -1.95 -18.97 -19.04
C ARG A 245 -0.95 -18.16 -19.86
N ASP A 246 0.32 -18.53 -19.78
CA ASP A 246 1.36 -18.03 -20.68
C ASP A 246 1.27 -18.70 -22.07
N GLU A 247 2.22 -18.37 -22.94
CA GLU A 247 2.34 -18.92 -24.30
C GLU A 247 2.53 -20.45 -24.32
N ASN A 248 3.02 -21.02 -23.22
CA ASN A 248 3.20 -22.46 -23.04
C ASN A 248 1.99 -23.13 -22.36
N GLY A 249 0.92 -22.37 -22.09
CA GLY A 249 -0.28 -22.85 -21.41
C GLY A 249 -0.15 -22.94 -19.88
N LYS A 250 0.93 -22.43 -19.30
CA LYS A 250 1.23 -22.51 -17.86
C LYS A 250 0.66 -21.33 -17.09
N ARG A 251 0.08 -21.59 -15.93
CA ARG A 251 -0.32 -20.54 -14.98
C ARG A 251 0.74 -20.42 -13.88
N PRO A 252 1.28 -19.21 -13.60
CA PRO A 252 2.22 -19.01 -12.50
C PRO A 252 1.73 -19.63 -11.19
N ALA A 253 0.47 -19.39 -10.81
CA ALA A 253 -0.14 -19.93 -9.60
C ALA A 253 0.00 -21.46 -9.43
N HIS A 254 0.11 -22.21 -10.53
CA HIS A 254 0.17 -23.68 -10.53
C HIS A 254 1.58 -24.26 -10.72
N ALA A 255 2.63 -23.44 -10.73
CA ALA A 255 3.98 -23.85 -11.13
C ALA A 255 4.60 -25.04 -10.34
N LEU A 256 4.04 -25.45 -9.19
CA LEU A 256 4.50 -26.63 -8.43
C LEU A 256 3.78 -27.94 -8.81
N HIS A 257 2.70 -27.86 -9.57
CA HIS A 257 1.77 -28.97 -9.74
C HIS A 257 1.35 -29.12 -11.21
N ASP A 258 2.16 -29.86 -11.97
CA ASP A 258 1.96 -30.16 -13.39
C ASP A 258 0.58 -30.73 -13.73
N ILE A 259 -0.17 -31.30 -12.77
CA ILE A 259 -1.53 -31.80 -13.01
C ILE A 259 -2.47 -30.70 -13.50
N TYR A 260 -2.34 -29.48 -12.99
CA TYR A 260 -3.15 -28.32 -13.39
C TYR A 260 -2.69 -27.73 -14.74
N GLU A 261 -1.58 -28.21 -15.30
CA GLU A 261 -1.13 -27.87 -16.65
C GLU A 261 -1.52 -28.97 -17.65
N LYS A 262 -1.22 -30.23 -17.31
CA LYS A 262 -1.21 -31.37 -18.25
C LYS A 262 -2.51 -32.13 -18.30
N ASP A 263 -3.26 -32.21 -17.19
CA ASP A 263 -4.48 -33.03 -17.13
C ASP A 263 -5.69 -32.26 -17.72
N PRO A 264 -6.35 -32.80 -18.76
CA PRO A 264 -7.50 -32.15 -19.39
C PRO A 264 -8.67 -31.84 -18.45
N TYR A 265 -8.81 -32.57 -17.33
CA TYR A 265 -9.87 -32.39 -16.34
C TYR A 265 -9.51 -31.35 -15.28
N PHE A 266 -8.22 -31.10 -15.05
CA PHE A 266 -7.75 -30.15 -14.02
C PHE A 266 -7.29 -28.82 -14.57
N LYS A 267 -6.97 -28.73 -15.87
CA LYS A 267 -6.38 -27.52 -16.47
C LYS A 267 -7.22 -26.24 -16.33
N GLU A 268 -8.54 -26.36 -16.21
CA GLU A 268 -9.45 -25.21 -16.03
C GLU A 268 -9.75 -24.91 -14.55
N LEU A 269 -9.28 -25.74 -13.62
CA LEU A 269 -9.49 -25.56 -12.18
C LEU A 269 -8.43 -24.61 -11.61
N ILE A 270 -8.82 -23.35 -11.40
CA ILE A 270 -7.94 -22.34 -10.81
C ILE A 270 -7.98 -22.43 -9.29
N LEU A 271 -6.81 -22.51 -8.66
CA LEU A 271 -6.67 -22.52 -7.21
C LEU A 271 -6.42 -21.11 -6.67
N PHE A 272 -6.91 -20.85 -5.47
CA PHE A 272 -6.74 -19.58 -4.77
C PHE A 272 -5.84 -19.79 -3.56
N TYR A 273 -4.58 -19.41 -3.71
CA TYR A 273 -3.56 -19.58 -2.69
C TYR A 273 -3.62 -18.49 -1.62
N GLU A 274 -3.03 -18.76 -0.47
CA GLU A 274 -2.89 -17.83 0.64
C GLU A 274 -2.11 -16.58 0.23
N TYR A 275 -0.99 -16.80 -0.46
CA TYR A 275 -0.13 -15.79 -1.03
C TYR A 275 0.66 -16.38 -2.21
N PHE A 276 1.43 -15.53 -2.90
CA PHE A 276 2.17 -15.89 -4.11
C PHE A 276 3.64 -15.57 -3.96
N HIS A 277 4.49 -16.36 -4.60
CA HIS A 277 5.93 -16.14 -4.53
C HIS A 277 6.31 -14.79 -5.12
N GLY A 278 7.15 -14.02 -4.42
CA GLY A 278 7.49 -12.64 -4.75
C GLY A 278 8.17 -12.39 -6.10
N ASP A 279 8.62 -13.44 -6.81
CA ASP A 279 9.47 -13.31 -8.01
C ASP A 279 8.96 -14.11 -9.20
N ASN A 280 8.24 -15.22 -8.97
CA ASN A 280 7.70 -16.06 -10.04
C ASN A 280 6.19 -16.28 -9.96
N GLY A 281 5.51 -15.72 -8.95
CA GLY A 281 4.06 -15.77 -8.82
C GLY A 281 3.47 -17.15 -8.49
N ARG A 282 4.29 -18.16 -8.15
CA ARG A 282 3.75 -19.48 -7.76
C ARG A 282 2.88 -19.40 -6.53
N GLY A 283 1.83 -20.21 -6.48
CA GLY A 283 0.98 -20.32 -5.30
C GLY A 283 1.74 -20.87 -4.09
N VAL A 284 1.46 -20.33 -2.91
CA VAL A 284 2.06 -20.74 -1.64
C VAL A 284 1.01 -20.75 -0.52
N GLY A 285 1.19 -21.61 0.48
CA GLY A 285 0.28 -21.75 1.61
C GLY A 285 -1.00 -22.51 1.23
N ALA A 286 -2.10 -22.23 1.94
CA ALA A 286 -3.37 -22.89 1.70
C ALA A 286 -3.94 -22.60 0.29
N SER A 287 -4.33 -23.63 -0.46
CA SER A 287 -4.74 -23.53 -1.89
C SER A 287 -6.22 -23.22 -2.14
N HIS A 288 -7.01 -23.00 -1.08
CA HIS A 288 -8.45 -22.71 -1.13
C HIS A 288 -8.82 -21.44 -0.32
N GLN A 289 -7.95 -20.43 -0.36
CA GLN A 289 -8.13 -19.12 0.28
C GLN A 289 -8.97 -18.17 -0.59
N THR A 290 -10.20 -18.59 -0.93
CA THR A 290 -11.12 -17.79 -1.77
C THR A 290 -11.53 -16.46 -1.14
N GLY A 291 -11.31 -16.28 0.18
CA GLY A 291 -11.59 -15.04 0.89
C GLY A 291 -10.87 -13.84 0.28
N TRP A 292 -9.60 -13.62 0.62
CA TRP A 292 -8.88 -12.45 0.13
C TRP A 292 -8.31 -12.60 -1.28
N THR A 293 -8.02 -13.83 -1.74
CA THR A 293 -7.47 -14.03 -3.09
C THR A 293 -8.53 -13.86 -4.16
N GLY A 294 -9.81 -14.03 -3.81
CA GLY A 294 -10.95 -13.74 -4.68
C GLY A 294 -11.04 -12.28 -5.15
N LEU A 295 -10.34 -11.34 -4.50
CA LEU A 295 -10.25 -9.94 -4.91
C LEU A 295 -9.73 -9.76 -6.35
N VAL A 296 -9.03 -10.76 -6.91
CA VAL A 296 -8.63 -10.75 -8.33
C VAL A 296 -9.83 -10.61 -9.28
N ALA A 297 -11.01 -11.11 -8.90
CA ALA A 297 -12.22 -10.97 -9.71
C ALA A 297 -12.62 -9.48 -9.90
N GLU A 298 -12.45 -8.65 -8.86
CA GLU A 298 -12.70 -7.21 -8.95
C GLU A 298 -11.66 -6.52 -9.85
N LEU A 299 -10.40 -6.95 -9.79
CA LEU A 299 -9.35 -6.44 -10.68
C LEU A 299 -9.67 -6.75 -12.16
N ILE A 300 -10.12 -7.97 -12.45
CA ILE A 300 -10.56 -8.38 -13.79
C ILE A 300 -11.78 -7.56 -14.24
N ALA A 301 -12.78 -7.41 -13.36
CA ALA A 301 -13.97 -6.63 -13.66
C ALA A 301 -13.63 -5.16 -13.98
N CYS A 302 -12.69 -4.56 -13.24
CA CYS A 302 -12.17 -3.24 -13.52
C CYS A 302 -11.48 -3.17 -14.89
N LYS A 303 -10.57 -4.09 -15.20
CA LYS A 303 -9.85 -4.16 -16.49
C LYS A 303 -10.82 -4.21 -17.67
N LEU A 304 -11.81 -5.10 -17.61
CA LEU A 304 -12.81 -5.27 -18.68
C LEU A 304 -13.71 -4.05 -18.89
N LYS A 305 -13.91 -3.21 -17.87
CA LYS A 305 -14.64 -1.93 -18.02
C LYS A 305 -13.80 -0.91 -18.76
N THR A 306 -12.49 -0.86 -18.49
CA THR A 306 -11.57 0.08 -19.13
C THR A 306 -11.33 -0.26 -20.61
N GLU A 307 -11.27 -1.54 -20.98
CA GLU A 307 -11.07 -1.97 -22.38
C GLU A 307 -12.30 -1.75 -23.29
N LYS A 308 -13.49 -1.51 -22.72
CA LYS A 308 -14.74 -1.28 -23.47
C LYS A 308 -15.00 0.20 -23.79
N VAL A 309 -14.18 1.11 -23.29
CA VAL A 309 -14.25 2.56 -23.50
C VAL A 309 -13.19 2.98 -24.51
#